data_AF-A0A857F4T2-F1
#
_entry.id   AF-A0A857F4T2-F1
#
_cell.length_a   1.000
_cell.length_b   1.000
_cell.length_c   1.000
_cell.angle_alpha   90.00
_cell.angle_beta   90.00
_cell.angle_gamma   90.00
#
_symmetry.space_group_name_H-M   'P 1'
#
loop_
_entity.id
_entity.type
_entity.pdbx_description
1 polymer ?
#
loop_
_entity_poly.entity_id
_entity_poly.type
_entity_poly.pdbx_seq_one_letter_code
_entity_poly.pdbx_strand_id
1 'polypeptide(L)'
;MLKANALFKKKFKLVSFIKNESGAILLSFIILLPILIGLILLSLELSFLIQKKAKLSDAIEQATLALTVGNHDIPDAIQAQKNNDLVSYYAKAYLPSEKFSTPIIEINNNLSHLEYDVNITMNYPAYFFKNTIITRANNNIIATDSGSAKKHLAKRSEPTDIVFVVDYSGSMEDSFEHSKSTESKIDVLRKIFINLNDKIKNNNDINILGFVPFSWGSKIIEGDKTFCHYPFVPKKYRSNGDYLRQYTASGLNKFQGLENLKNILDIEYGELSQEEEDIKAVTDAIKENIVDDKQLSEAIKFLYSATSINRLLSIFEIIADNIDYDKTIKSITQKTETINIPMSDVLNNGLCLRNINTHIIDRSNMNNSILLDALNFDVNGGTLISSGILAGNNIFKQVNNEHEKIMIILSDGDDSNHIHSDLPDSYENKNYFNITKKLIEKGMCDRIRENNIRMVFIGIGYIPREDLDWKECVGEGNFYLAHNAYELAQDLEQVLIADAEVGRNTPKK
;
A
#
# COMPACT_ATOMS: atom_id res chain seq x y z
N MET A 1 -105.30 -7.79 -35.53
CA MET A 1 -104.52 -8.54 -36.55
C MET A 1 -103.12 -7.97 -36.84
N LEU A 2 -102.54 -7.07 -36.02
CA LEU A 2 -101.26 -6.38 -36.33
C LEU A 2 -100.02 -6.82 -35.50
N LYS A 3 -100.15 -7.61 -34.42
CA LYS A 3 -99.00 -8.02 -33.58
C LYS A 3 -98.28 -9.30 -34.05
N ALA A 4 -98.96 -10.20 -34.78
CA ALA A 4 -98.37 -11.47 -35.21
C ALA A 4 -97.33 -11.32 -36.35
N ASN A 5 -97.53 -10.34 -37.25
CA ASN A 5 -96.64 -10.12 -38.40
C ASN A 5 -95.28 -9.51 -38.02
N ALA A 6 -95.16 -8.82 -36.88
CA ALA A 6 -93.89 -8.23 -36.44
C ALA A 6 -92.92 -9.28 -35.86
N LEU A 7 -93.44 -10.28 -35.15
CA LEU A 7 -92.66 -11.39 -34.58
C LEU A 7 -92.14 -12.35 -35.67
N PHE A 8 -92.95 -12.62 -36.69
CA PHE A 8 -92.55 -13.47 -37.81
C PHE A 8 -91.44 -12.83 -38.67
N LYS A 9 -91.52 -11.51 -38.93
CA LYS A 9 -90.48 -10.75 -39.64
C LYS A 9 -89.13 -10.72 -38.90
N LYS A 10 -89.15 -10.67 -37.56
CA LYS A 10 -87.94 -10.68 -36.71
C LYS A 10 -87.23 -12.04 -36.74
N LYS A 11 -87.99 -13.14 -36.66
CA LYS A 11 -87.45 -14.52 -36.78
C LYS A 11 -86.85 -14.78 -38.17
N PHE A 12 -87.51 -14.33 -39.24
CA PHE A 12 -87.04 -14.56 -40.61
C PHE A 12 -85.75 -13.79 -40.92
N LYS A 13 -85.57 -12.58 -40.36
CA LYS A 13 -84.30 -11.83 -40.46
C LYS A 13 -83.14 -12.53 -39.75
N LEU A 14 -83.37 -13.16 -38.60
CA LEU A 14 -82.31 -13.88 -37.88
C LEU A 14 -81.87 -15.16 -38.62
N VAL A 15 -82.82 -15.89 -39.20
CA VAL A 15 -82.54 -17.10 -40.00
C VAL A 15 -81.83 -16.74 -41.31
N SER A 16 -82.21 -15.64 -41.96
CA SER A 16 -81.50 -15.11 -43.15
C SER A 16 -80.09 -14.61 -42.84
N PHE A 17 -79.85 -14.11 -41.62
CA PHE A 17 -78.51 -13.69 -41.16
C PHE A 17 -77.61 -14.90 -40.90
N ILE A 18 -78.14 -15.97 -40.29
CA ILE A 18 -77.39 -17.21 -40.01
C ILE A 18 -77.05 -17.97 -41.31
N LYS A 19 -77.87 -17.87 -42.36
CA LYS A 19 -77.61 -18.50 -43.67
C LYS A 19 -76.72 -17.67 -44.61
N ASN A 20 -76.33 -16.45 -44.22
CA ASN A 20 -75.49 -15.60 -45.05
C ASN A 20 -74.01 -15.88 -44.79
N GLU A 21 -73.33 -16.55 -45.72
CA GLU A 21 -71.91 -16.93 -45.60
C GLU A 21 -70.94 -15.75 -45.80
N SER A 22 -71.44 -14.63 -46.33
CA SER A 22 -70.69 -13.38 -46.46
C SER A 22 -70.51 -12.69 -45.09
N GLY A 23 -69.44 -13.06 -44.38
CA GLY A 23 -69.05 -12.45 -43.09
C GLY A 23 -68.82 -13.43 -41.93
N ALA A 24 -68.99 -14.74 -42.14
CA ALA A 24 -68.75 -15.74 -41.10
C ALA A 24 -67.30 -15.68 -40.54
N ILE A 25 -66.31 -15.45 -41.42
CA ILE A 25 -64.89 -15.29 -41.03
C ILE A 25 -64.69 -14.04 -40.16
N LEU A 26 -65.39 -12.94 -40.46
CA LEU A 26 -65.30 -11.70 -39.68
C LEU A 26 -65.81 -11.90 -38.26
N LEU A 27 -66.86 -12.71 -38.07
CA LEU A 27 -67.44 -12.99 -36.76
C LEU A 27 -66.50 -13.84 -35.90
N SER A 28 -65.83 -14.84 -36.48
CA SER A 28 -64.75 -15.58 -35.81
C SER A 28 -63.56 -14.69 -35.47
N PHE A 29 -63.18 -13.76 -36.37
CA PHE A 29 -62.09 -12.82 -36.13
C PHE A 29 -62.39 -11.84 -34.98
N ILE A 30 -63.62 -11.30 -34.91
CA ILE A 30 -64.05 -10.41 -33.83
C ILE A 30 -63.98 -11.09 -32.45
N ILE A 31 -64.25 -12.40 -32.39
CA ILE A 31 -64.17 -13.17 -31.13
C ILE A 31 -62.71 -13.51 -30.79
N LEU A 32 -61.88 -13.85 -31.78
CA LEU A 32 -60.50 -14.29 -31.57
C LEU A 32 -59.54 -13.13 -31.27
N LEU A 33 -59.73 -11.98 -31.92
CA LEU A 33 -58.86 -10.81 -31.77
C LEU A 33 -58.66 -10.35 -30.32
N PRO A 34 -59.70 -10.17 -29.48
CA PRO A 34 -59.51 -9.77 -28.09
C PRO A 34 -58.78 -10.83 -27.26
N ILE A 35 -58.92 -12.12 -27.59
CA ILE A 35 -58.19 -13.21 -26.93
C ILE A 35 -56.68 -13.10 -27.26
N LEU A 36 -56.34 -12.90 -28.54
CA LEU A 36 -54.95 -12.73 -28.97
C LEU A 36 -54.31 -11.49 -28.34
N ILE A 37 -55.02 -10.35 -28.34
CA ILE A 37 -54.54 -9.13 -27.67
C ILE A 37 -54.36 -9.39 -26.17
N GLY A 38 -55.29 -10.08 -25.51
CA GLY A 38 -55.18 -10.45 -24.10
C GLY A 38 -53.94 -11.30 -23.80
N LEU A 39 -53.64 -12.29 -24.66
CA LEU A 39 -52.44 -13.12 -24.54
C LEU A 39 -51.15 -12.30 -24.74
N ILE A 40 -51.13 -11.38 -25.70
CA ILE A 40 -49.97 -10.49 -25.92
C ILE A 40 -49.75 -9.60 -24.68
N LEU A 41 -50.79 -8.97 -24.16
CA LEU A 41 -50.69 -8.14 -22.95
C LEU A 41 -50.23 -8.94 -21.74
N LEU A 42 -50.76 -10.15 -21.55
CA LEU A 42 -50.30 -11.08 -20.51
C LEU A 42 -48.81 -11.41 -20.67
N SER A 43 -48.36 -11.70 -21.90
CA SER A 43 -46.96 -12.03 -22.18
C SER A 43 -46.01 -10.87 -21.89
N LEU A 44 -46.44 -9.63 -22.19
CA LEU A 44 -45.67 -8.42 -21.89
C LEU A 44 -45.58 -8.19 -20.39
N GLU A 45 -46.69 -8.31 -19.66
CA GLU A 45 -46.73 -8.16 -18.20
C GLU A 45 -45.85 -9.22 -17.51
N LEU A 46 -45.91 -10.47 -17.97
CA LEU A 46 -45.04 -11.55 -17.46
C LEU A 46 -43.56 -11.26 -17.76
N SER A 47 -43.24 -10.75 -18.95
CA SER A 47 -41.88 -10.38 -19.32
C SER A 47 -41.33 -9.27 -18.43
N PHE A 48 -42.13 -8.24 -18.14
CA PHE A 48 -41.74 -7.17 -17.22
C PHE A 48 -41.54 -7.68 -15.80
N LEU A 49 -42.41 -8.57 -15.32
CA LEU A 49 -42.26 -9.18 -14.01
C LEU A 49 -40.94 -9.96 -13.89
N ILE A 50 -40.61 -10.78 -14.89
CA ILE A 50 -39.37 -11.56 -14.92
C ILE A 50 -38.15 -10.64 -14.94
N GLN A 51 -38.15 -9.59 -15.78
CA GLN A 51 -37.05 -8.63 -15.84
C GLN A 51 -36.84 -7.89 -14.52
N LYS A 52 -37.92 -7.45 -13.87
CA LYS A 52 -37.84 -6.76 -12.58
C LYS A 52 -37.36 -7.69 -11.48
N LYS A 53 -37.84 -8.94 -11.48
CA LYS A 53 -37.36 -9.95 -10.53
C LYS A 53 -35.86 -10.23 -10.71
N ALA A 54 -35.38 -10.36 -11.95
CA ALA A 54 -33.96 -10.55 -12.23
C ALA A 54 -33.11 -9.35 -11.73
N LYS A 55 -33.55 -8.11 -12.01
CA LYS A 55 -32.86 -6.91 -11.49
C LYS A 55 -32.86 -6.82 -9.97
N LEU A 56 -33.95 -7.25 -9.33
CA LEU A 56 -34.03 -7.31 -7.87
C LEU A 56 -33.04 -8.34 -7.32
N SER A 57 -32.97 -9.52 -7.93
CA SER A 57 -31.98 -10.55 -7.61
C SER A 57 -30.55 -10.00 -7.68
N ASP A 58 -30.17 -9.39 -8.80
CA ASP A 58 -28.82 -8.82 -8.96
C ASP A 58 -28.54 -7.73 -7.91
N ALA A 59 -29.51 -6.86 -7.64
CA ALA A 59 -29.38 -5.81 -6.65
C ALA A 59 -29.13 -6.37 -5.25
N ILE A 60 -29.84 -7.44 -4.85
CA ILE A 60 -29.67 -8.03 -3.53
C ILE A 60 -28.36 -8.80 -3.42
N GLU A 61 -27.92 -9.50 -4.47
CA GLU A 61 -26.61 -10.17 -4.50
C GLU A 61 -25.44 -9.17 -4.34
N GLN A 62 -25.52 -8.00 -4.97
CA GLN A 62 -24.53 -6.95 -4.78
C GLN A 62 -24.64 -6.30 -3.40
N ALA A 63 -25.86 -6.10 -2.89
CA ALA A 63 -26.07 -5.55 -1.56
C ALA A 63 -25.51 -6.48 -0.47
N THR A 64 -25.70 -7.80 -0.59
CA THR A 64 -25.18 -8.78 0.37
C THR A 64 -23.66 -8.81 0.41
N LEU A 65 -23.00 -8.64 -0.74
CA LEU A 65 -21.54 -8.50 -0.80
C LEU A 65 -21.07 -7.15 -0.23
N ALA A 66 -21.83 -6.07 -0.43
CA ALA A 66 -21.52 -4.80 0.20
C ALA A 66 -21.63 -4.88 1.74
N LEU A 67 -22.55 -5.69 2.27
CA LEU A 67 -22.67 -5.94 3.70
C LEU A 67 -21.46 -6.70 4.28
N THR A 68 -20.83 -7.61 3.53
CA THR A 68 -19.62 -8.31 3.99
C THR A 68 -18.41 -7.37 4.10
N VAL A 69 -18.35 -6.35 3.25
CA VAL A 69 -17.31 -5.31 3.32
C VAL A 69 -17.59 -4.32 4.45
N GLY A 70 -18.85 -3.88 4.59
CA GLY A 70 -19.24 -2.86 5.56
C GLY A 70 -19.21 -3.32 7.02
N ASN A 71 -19.28 -4.63 7.27
CA ASN A 71 -19.32 -5.20 8.61
C ASN A 71 -18.09 -6.06 8.91
N HIS A 72 -17.50 -5.83 10.09
CA HIS A 72 -16.32 -6.57 10.58
C HIS A 72 -16.66 -7.51 11.74
N ASP A 73 -17.76 -7.25 12.45
CA ASP A 73 -18.29 -8.06 13.54
C ASP A 73 -19.83 -7.99 13.52
N ILE A 74 -20.50 -8.62 14.49
CA ILE A 74 -21.95 -8.49 14.70
C ILE A 74 -22.30 -6.99 14.84
N PRO A 75 -23.12 -6.42 13.94
CA PRO A 75 -23.39 -5.00 13.93
C PRO A 75 -24.22 -4.58 15.15
N ASP A 76 -23.86 -3.43 15.72
CA ASP A 76 -24.68 -2.75 16.73
C ASP A 76 -25.96 -2.16 16.10
N ALA A 77 -26.84 -1.58 16.93
CA ALA A 77 -28.12 -1.04 16.46
C ALA A 77 -27.95 0.09 15.41
N ILE A 78 -26.87 0.87 15.47
CA ILE A 78 -26.60 1.96 14.54
C ILE A 78 -26.14 1.39 13.20
N GLN A 79 -25.22 0.43 13.23
CA GLN A 79 -24.72 -0.25 12.05
C GLN A 79 -25.80 -1.11 11.38
N ALA A 80 -26.68 -1.75 12.16
CA ALA A 80 -27.83 -2.48 11.63
C ALA A 80 -28.79 -1.55 10.85
N GLN A 81 -29.01 -0.32 11.32
CA GLN A 81 -29.80 0.67 10.58
C GLN A 81 -29.11 1.06 9.27
N LYS A 82 -27.79 1.32 9.29
CA LYS A 82 -27.01 1.60 8.07
C LYS A 82 -27.08 0.46 7.07
N ASN A 83 -27.04 -0.79 7.54
CA ASN A 83 -27.16 -1.98 6.71
C ASN A 83 -28.53 -2.06 6.02
N ASN A 84 -29.62 -1.74 6.74
CA ASN A 84 -30.96 -1.67 6.16
C ASN A 84 -31.07 -0.59 5.08
N ASP A 85 -30.46 0.58 5.33
CA ASP A 85 -30.44 1.69 4.38
C ASP A 85 -29.61 1.34 3.14
N LEU A 86 -28.49 0.65 3.30
CA LEU A 86 -27.63 0.17 2.23
C LEU A 86 -28.38 -0.80 1.30
N VAL A 87 -29.00 -1.84 1.85
CA VAL A 87 -29.77 -2.81 1.05
C VAL A 87 -30.92 -2.12 0.30
N SER A 88 -31.64 -1.22 0.99
CA SER A 88 -32.72 -0.45 0.37
C SER A 88 -32.22 0.47 -0.75
N TYR A 89 -31.01 1.01 -0.62
CA TYR A 89 -30.38 1.86 -1.62
C TYR A 89 -30.04 1.06 -2.89
N TYR A 90 -29.43 -0.13 -2.76
CA TYR A 90 -29.16 -1.01 -3.90
C TYR A 90 -30.44 -1.40 -4.65
N ALA A 91 -31.49 -1.78 -3.93
CA ALA A 91 -32.78 -2.12 -4.54
C ALA A 91 -33.37 -0.94 -5.34
N LYS A 92 -33.33 0.27 -4.78
CA LYS A 92 -33.80 1.50 -5.46
C LYS A 92 -32.92 1.91 -6.63
N ALA A 93 -31.60 1.66 -6.58
CA ALA A 93 -30.70 1.98 -7.69
C ALA A 93 -31.02 1.17 -8.95
N TYR A 94 -31.32 -0.12 -8.78
CA TYR A 94 -31.69 -1.02 -9.89
C TYR A 94 -33.14 -0.82 -10.36
N LEU A 95 -34.04 -0.45 -9.44
CA LEU A 95 -35.48 -0.37 -9.66
C LEU A 95 -36.06 0.92 -9.00
N PRO A 96 -35.78 2.11 -9.56
CA PRO A 96 -36.09 3.39 -8.91
C PRO A 96 -37.59 3.72 -8.84
N SER A 97 -38.40 3.11 -9.70
CA SER A 97 -39.84 3.37 -9.75
C SER A 97 -40.65 2.47 -8.81
N GLU A 98 -40.02 1.47 -8.19
CA GLU A 98 -40.71 0.47 -7.38
C GLU A 98 -40.65 0.78 -5.89
N LYS A 99 -41.57 0.18 -5.13
CA LYS A 99 -41.62 0.30 -3.67
C LYS A 99 -41.14 -1.00 -3.04
N PHE A 100 -40.38 -0.89 -1.96
CA PHE A 100 -39.79 -2.03 -1.25
C PHE A 100 -40.27 -2.07 0.20
N SER A 101 -40.34 -3.28 0.76
CA SER A 101 -40.42 -3.47 2.20
C SER A 101 -39.13 -3.05 2.88
N THR A 102 -39.15 -2.92 4.21
CA THR A 102 -37.91 -2.94 4.99
C THR A 102 -37.22 -4.29 4.75
N PRO A 103 -35.90 -4.30 4.48
CA PRO A 103 -35.17 -5.54 4.29
C PRO A 103 -35.09 -6.31 5.61
N ILE A 104 -35.09 -7.64 5.51
CA ILE A 104 -34.85 -8.54 6.63
C ILE A 104 -33.44 -9.08 6.44
N ILE A 105 -32.55 -8.77 7.38
CA ILE A 105 -31.13 -9.17 7.34
C ILE A 105 -30.88 -10.12 8.51
N GLU A 106 -30.62 -11.38 8.19
CA GLU A 106 -30.21 -12.40 9.15
C GLU A 106 -28.69 -12.56 9.07
N ILE A 107 -28.01 -12.45 10.22
CA ILE A 107 -26.56 -12.57 10.30
C ILE A 107 -26.24 -13.81 11.13
N ASN A 108 -25.77 -14.85 10.46
CA ASN A 108 -25.36 -16.09 11.09
C ASN A 108 -23.87 -15.99 11.43
N ASN A 109 -23.57 -15.86 12.73
CA ASN A 109 -22.20 -15.85 13.22
C ASN A 109 -21.73 -17.26 13.57
N ASN A 110 -20.77 -17.76 12.80
CA ASN A 110 -20.04 -18.98 13.10
C ASN A 110 -18.58 -18.65 13.45
N LEU A 111 -17.94 -19.51 14.25
CA LEU A 111 -16.54 -19.37 14.67
C LEU A 111 -15.51 -19.13 13.53
N SER A 112 -15.86 -19.40 12.28
CA SER A 112 -14.99 -19.24 11.11
C SER A 112 -15.53 -18.29 10.03
N HIS A 113 -16.76 -17.79 10.16
CA HIS A 113 -17.39 -16.96 9.14
C HIS A 113 -18.64 -16.24 9.64
N LEU A 114 -18.87 -15.06 9.06
CA LEU A 114 -20.15 -14.37 9.09
C LEU A 114 -20.88 -14.64 7.78
N GLU A 115 -22.15 -15.01 7.87
CA GLU A 115 -23.03 -15.19 6.72
C GLU A 115 -24.20 -14.22 6.82
N TYR A 116 -24.44 -13.49 5.74
CA TYR A 116 -25.48 -12.48 5.61
C TYR A 116 -26.55 -13.01 4.67
N ASP A 117 -27.73 -13.26 5.20
CA ASP A 117 -28.90 -13.70 4.47
C ASP A 117 -29.90 -12.52 4.42
N VAL A 118 -30.17 -12.00 3.22
CA VAL A 118 -31.00 -10.80 3.03
C VAL A 118 -32.24 -11.14 2.23
N ASN A 119 -33.40 -10.75 2.74
CA ASN A 119 -34.68 -10.86 2.07
C ASN A 119 -35.32 -9.48 1.88
N ILE A 120 -35.79 -9.18 0.67
CA ILE A 120 -36.57 -7.97 0.39
C ILE A 120 -37.79 -8.29 -0.45
N THR A 121 -38.88 -7.54 -0.23
CA THR A 121 -40.10 -7.67 -1.01
C THR A 121 -40.35 -6.41 -1.82
N MET A 122 -40.45 -6.57 -3.14
CA MET A 122 -40.87 -5.53 -4.07
C MET A 122 -42.39 -5.54 -4.24
N ASN A 123 -42.97 -4.36 -4.27
CA ASN A 123 -44.38 -4.12 -4.55
C ASN A 123 -44.52 -3.39 -5.89
N TYR A 124 -44.94 -4.14 -6.91
CA TYR A 124 -45.06 -3.69 -8.30
C TYR A 124 -46.54 -3.54 -8.71
N PRO A 125 -47.01 -2.35 -9.12
CA PRO A 125 -48.36 -2.19 -9.65
C PRO A 125 -48.48 -2.81 -11.04
N ALA A 126 -49.32 -3.82 -11.20
CA ALA A 126 -49.53 -4.43 -12.50
C ALA A 126 -50.35 -3.51 -13.41
N TYR A 127 -49.70 -2.94 -14.42
CA TYR A 127 -50.32 -1.89 -15.25
C TYR A 127 -51.47 -2.43 -16.09
N PHE A 128 -51.34 -3.61 -16.69
CA PHE A 128 -52.38 -4.19 -17.55
C PHE A 128 -53.54 -4.81 -16.76
N PHE A 129 -53.28 -5.31 -15.55
CA PHE A 129 -54.31 -5.90 -14.69
C PHE A 129 -55.12 -4.88 -13.89
N LYS A 130 -54.70 -3.62 -13.85
CA LYS A 130 -55.30 -2.57 -13.01
C LYS A 130 -56.78 -2.26 -13.31
N ASN A 131 -57.26 -2.60 -14.50
CA ASN A 131 -58.60 -2.23 -15.00
C ASN A 131 -59.41 -3.37 -15.64
N THR A 132 -59.07 -4.64 -15.40
CA THR A 132 -59.86 -5.75 -15.96
C THR A 132 -60.98 -6.19 -15.01
N ILE A 133 -62.13 -6.60 -15.56
CA ILE A 133 -63.30 -7.07 -14.80
C ILE A 133 -62.97 -8.33 -13.96
N ILE A 134 -61.91 -9.05 -14.33
CA ILE A 134 -61.53 -10.35 -13.76
C ILE A 134 -60.66 -10.19 -12.49
N THR A 135 -59.93 -9.08 -12.32
CA THR A 135 -58.95 -8.88 -11.24
C THR A 135 -59.41 -7.83 -10.23
N ARG A 136 -60.53 -8.11 -9.52
CA ARG A 136 -61.06 -7.21 -8.48
C ARG A 136 -60.39 -7.34 -7.11
N ALA A 137 -59.33 -8.14 -6.98
CA ALA A 137 -58.83 -8.59 -5.68
C ALA A 137 -57.43 -8.11 -5.27
N ASN A 138 -56.56 -7.65 -6.18
CA ASN A 138 -55.31 -6.95 -5.83
C ASN A 138 -54.64 -6.42 -7.11
N ASN A 139 -54.31 -5.12 -7.13
CA ASN A 139 -53.74 -4.44 -8.32
C ASN A 139 -52.21 -4.48 -8.36
N ASN A 140 -51.59 -5.04 -7.32
CA ASN A 140 -50.15 -5.09 -7.18
C ASN A 140 -49.67 -6.54 -7.10
N ILE A 141 -48.58 -6.83 -7.81
CA ILE A 141 -47.85 -8.08 -7.72
C ILE A 141 -46.76 -7.89 -6.66
N ILE A 142 -46.76 -8.80 -5.70
CA ILE A 142 -45.75 -8.87 -4.65
C ILE A 142 -44.70 -9.88 -5.11
N ALA A 143 -43.44 -9.45 -5.16
CA ALA A 143 -42.32 -10.31 -5.52
C ALA A 143 -41.22 -10.21 -4.46
N THR A 144 -40.92 -11.33 -3.82
CA THR A 144 -39.83 -11.44 -2.84
C THR A 144 -38.63 -12.10 -3.51
N ASP A 145 -37.44 -11.57 -3.22
CA ASP A 145 -36.17 -12.16 -3.61
C ASP A 145 -35.18 -12.10 -2.44
N SER A 146 -34.16 -12.95 -2.53
CA SER A 146 -33.14 -13.15 -1.51
C SER A 146 -31.74 -13.17 -2.10
N GLY A 147 -30.76 -12.87 -1.25
CA GLY A 147 -29.35 -13.05 -1.55
C GLY A 147 -28.60 -13.43 -0.29
N SER A 148 -27.53 -14.20 -0.48
CA SER A 148 -26.70 -14.70 0.60
C SER A 148 -25.24 -14.43 0.27
N ALA A 149 -24.50 -13.89 1.22
CA ALA A 149 -23.05 -13.72 1.10
C ALA A 149 -22.35 -14.15 2.38
N LYS A 150 -21.18 -14.76 2.22
CA LYS A 150 -20.37 -15.29 3.31
C LYS A 150 -19.00 -14.64 3.32
N LYS A 151 -18.59 -14.16 4.48
CA LYS A 151 -17.24 -13.68 4.77
C LYS A 151 -16.60 -14.63 5.75
N HIS A 152 -15.53 -15.31 5.36
CA HIS A 152 -14.69 -15.97 6.33
C HIS A 152 -14.11 -14.89 7.24
N LEU A 153 -14.38 -15.06 8.53
CA LEU A 153 -13.61 -14.38 9.54
C LEU A 153 -12.22 -14.98 9.38
N ALA A 154 -11.21 -14.14 9.15
CA ALA A 154 -9.83 -14.59 9.28
C ALA A 154 -9.77 -15.53 10.49
N LYS A 155 -9.21 -16.73 10.33
CA LYS A 155 -8.64 -17.43 11.50
C LYS A 155 -8.00 -16.32 12.33
N ARG A 156 -8.43 -16.12 13.58
CA ARG A 156 -7.87 -15.12 14.52
C ARG A 156 -6.47 -14.76 14.05
N SER A 157 -6.30 -13.53 13.55
CA SER A 157 -5.03 -13.06 12.98
C SER A 157 -3.94 -13.60 13.87
N GLU A 158 -3.08 -14.49 13.36
CA GLU A 158 -1.93 -14.91 14.16
C GLU A 158 -1.24 -13.62 14.57
N PRO A 159 -0.88 -13.44 15.86
CA PRO A 159 -0.32 -12.18 16.30
C PRO A 159 0.82 -11.77 15.36
N THR A 160 0.75 -10.56 14.84
CA THR A 160 1.59 -10.09 13.74
C THR A 160 2.48 -8.96 14.24
N ASP A 161 3.78 -9.19 14.15
CA ASP A 161 4.82 -8.24 14.47
C ASP A 161 5.18 -7.40 13.24
N ILE A 162 5.06 -6.08 13.37
CA ILE A 162 5.26 -5.14 12.25
C ILE A 162 6.47 -4.24 12.51
N VAL A 163 7.31 -4.07 11.49
CA VAL A 163 8.33 -3.02 11.45
C VAL A 163 8.10 -2.16 10.22
N PHE A 164 7.96 -0.86 10.44
CA PHE A 164 7.91 0.13 9.36
C PHE A 164 9.33 0.59 9.02
N VAL A 165 9.69 0.51 7.75
CA VAL A 165 10.95 1.01 7.19
C VAL A 165 10.58 2.13 6.25
N VAL A 166 10.85 3.37 6.66
CA VAL A 166 10.25 4.56 6.02
C VAL A 166 11.34 5.49 5.53
N ASP A 167 11.23 5.89 4.27
CA ASP A 167 12.13 6.84 3.66
C ASP A 167 11.85 8.25 4.18
N TYR A 168 12.91 8.88 4.68
CA TYR A 168 12.95 10.26 5.15
C TYR A 168 14.03 11.04 4.41
N SER A 169 14.37 10.63 3.18
CA SER A 169 15.18 11.40 2.24
C SER A 169 14.51 12.72 1.85
N GLY A 170 15.28 13.63 1.27
CA GLY A 170 14.77 14.95 0.86
C GLY A 170 13.67 14.90 -0.19
N SER A 171 13.63 13.88 -1.06
CA SER A 171 12.61 13.73 -2.12
C SER A 171 11.20 13.45 -1.57
N MET A 172 11.11 13.01 -0.32
CA MET A 172 9.83 12.84 0.37
C MET A 172 9.13 14.17 0.72
N GLU A 173 9.84 15.31 0.62
CA GLU A 173 9.25 16.65 0.72
C GLU A 173 8.53 17.06 -0.57
N ASP A 174 8.82 16.41 -1.70
CA ASP A 174 8.15 16.70 -2.96
C ASP A 174 6.70 16.21 -2.95
N SER A 175 5.84 16.84 -3.74
CA SER A 175 4.48 16.36 -3.97
C SER A 175 4.46 15.19 -4.96
N PHE A 176 3.35 14.46 -5.03
CA PHE A 176 3.15 13.47 -6.09
C PHE A 176 3.10 14.15 -7.46
N GLU A 177 3.94 13.73 -8.42
CA GLU A 177 4.12 14.39 -9.73
C GLU A 177 2.81 14.64 -10.50
N HIS A 178 1.83 13.75 -10.36
CA HIS A 178 0.57 13.77 -11.12
C HIS A 178 -0.63 14.23 -10.27
N SER A 179 -0.37 14.72 -9.06
CA SER A 179 -1.42 15.20 -8.16
C SER A 179 -1.64 16.71 -8.33
N LYS A 180 -2.90 17.14 -8.23
CA LYS A 180 -3.24 18.57 -8.10
C LYS A 180 -2.95 19.13 -6.70
N SER A 181 -2.62 18.25 -5.75
CA SER A 181 -2.30 18.63 -4.37
C SER A 181 -0.86 19.12 -4.27
N THR A 182 -0.64 20.19 -3.52
CA THR A 182 0.69 20.69 -3.15
C THR A 182 1.22 20.05 -1.86
N GLU A 183 0.50 19.07 -1.31
CA GLU A 183 0.94 18.36 -0.11
C GLU A 183 2.13 17.45 -0.43
N SER A 184 3.14 17.47 0.43
CA SER A 184 4.32 16.61 0.32
C SER A 184 3.95 15.15 0.56
N LYS A 185 4.71 14.23 -0.04
CA LYS A 185 4.53 12.77 0.17
C LYS A 185 4.62 12.43 1.66
N ILE A 186 5.55 13.03 2.40
CA ILE A 186 5.68 12.80 3.84
C ILE A 186 4.45 13.30 4.62
N ASP A 187 3.88 14.46 4.30
CA ASP A 187 2.68 14.97 4.98
C ASP A 187 1.45 14.08 4.76
N VAL A 188 1.31 13.56 3.53
CA VAL A 188 0.27 12.58 3.21
C VAL A 188 0.47 11.31 4.04
N LEU A 189 1.70 10.82 4.12
CA LEU A 189 2.03 9.63 4.90
C LEU A 189 1.71 9.83 6.38
N ARG A 190 2.08 10.99 6.95
CA ARG A 190 1.74 11.41 8.32
C ARG A 190 0.25 11.31 8.60
N LYS A 191 -0.57 11.88 7.72
CA LYS A 191 -2.05 11.86 7.85
C LYS A 191 -2.61 10.44 7.80
N ILE A 192 -2.10 9.60 6.90
CA ILE A 192 -2.56 8.21 6.76
C ILE A 192 -2.24 7.43 8.04
N PHE A 193 -1.02 7.52 8.56
CA PHE A 193 -0.68 6.86 9.82
C PHE A 193 -1.49 7.39 11.02
N ILE A 194 -1.81 8.68 11.09
CA ILE A 194 -2.71 9.22 12.13
C ILE A 194 -4.08 8.53 12.05
N ASN A 195 -4.64 8.37 10.85
CA ASN A 195 -5.93 7.70 10.66
C ASN A 195 -5.85 6.18 10.94
N LEU A 196 -4.73 5.54 10.59
CA LEU A 196 -4.49 4.13 10.84
C LEU A 196 -4.19 3.83 12.31
N ASN A 197 -3.64 4.79 13.05
CA ASN A 197 -3.25 4.59 14.45
C ASN A 197 -4.43 4.11 15.31
N ASP A 198 -5.63 4.66 15.11
CA ASP A 198 -6.81 4.21 15.84
C ASP A 198 -7.24 2.79 15.43
N LYS A 199 -7.10 2.45 14.14
CA LYS A 199 -7.38 1.09 13.64
C LYS A 199 -6.37 0.07 14.20
N ILE A 200 -5.09 0.43 14.24
CA ILE A 200 -4.01 -0.42 14.75
C ILE A 200 -4.13 -0.59 16.27
N LYS A 201 -4.37 0.49 17.03
CA LYS A 201 -4.53 0.43 18.49
C LYS A 201 -5.70 -0.44 18.94
N ASN A 202 -6.75 -0.52 18.13
CA ASN A 202 -7.91 -1.35 18.41
C ASN A 202 -7.73 -2.81 17.96
N ASN A 203 -6.65 -3.15 17.25
CA ASN A 203 -6.35 -4.51 16.82
C ASN A 203 -5.32 -5.15 17.76
N ASN A 204 -5.78 -5.98 18.69
CA ASN A 204 -4.93 -6.66 19.67
C ASN A 204 -3.97 -7.69 19.04
N ASP A 205 -4.19 -8.07 17.78
CA ASP A 205 -3.36 -9.04 17.07
C ASP A 205 -2.20 -8.35 16.32
N ILE A 206 -2.15 -7.02 16.26
CA ILE A 206 -1.03 -6.27 15.65
C ILE A 206 -0.11 -5.72 16.73
N ASN A 207 1.16 -6.08 16.66
CA ASN A 207 2.20 -5.57 17.54
C ASN A 207 3.29 -4.85 16.73
N ILE A 208 3.33 -3.52 16.81
CA ILE A 208 4.39 -2.73 16.16
C ILE A 208 5.67 -2.87 16.98
N LEU A 209 6.70 -3.45 16.37
CA LEU A 209 8.01 -3.66 16.98
C LEU A 209 8.95 -2.47 16.82
N GLY A 210 8.77 -1.69 15.76
CA GLY A 210 9.64 -0.56 15.51
C GLY A 210 9.31 0.25 14.27
N PHE A 211 9.95 1.40 14.20
CA PHE A 211 9.89 2.38 13.13
C PHE A 211 11.32 2.78 12.78
N VAL A 212 11.72 2.52 11.54
CA VAL A 212 13.07 2.75 11.02
C VAL A 212 12.98 3.85 9.97
N PRO A 213 13.15 5.13 10.38
CA PRO A 213 13.37 6.18 9.42
C PRO A 213 14.78 6.04 8.84
N PHE A 214 14.90 6.14 7.53
CA PHE A 214 16.18 6.07 6.85
C PHE A 214 16.31 7.19 5.82
N SER A 215 17.54 7.62 5.60
CA SER A 215 17.95 8.31 4.38
C SER A 215 19.21 7.58 3.89
N TRP A 216 20.32 8.28 3.64
CA TRP A 216 21.61 7.63 3.44
C TRP A 216 22.21 7.28 4.81
N GLY A 217 21.65 6.23 5.43
CA GLY A 217 21.88 5.82 6.80
C GLY A 217 20.73 6.20 7.76
N SER A 218 20.77 5.65 8.97
CA SER A 218 19.77 5.93 10.01
C SER A 218 20.44 6.42 11.29
N LYS A 219 19.73 7.19 12.11
CA LYS A 219 20.23 7.65 13.41
C LYS A 219 19.83 6.69 14.52
N ILE A 220 20.77 6.32 15.37
CA ILE A 220 20.51 5.59 16.62
C ILE A 220 21.02 6.38 17.82
N ILE A 221 20.35 6.20 18.96
CA ILE A 221 20.70 6.84 20.23
C ILE A 221 20.99 5.72 21.23
N GLU A 222 22.21 5.70 21.76
CA GLU A 222 22.65 4.75 22.78
C GLU A 222 23.15 5.52 24.01
N GLY A 223 22.31 5.61 25.04
CA GLY A 223 22.57 6.48 26.19
C GLY A 223 22.63 7.95 25.76
N ASP A 224 23.70 8.65 26.12
CA ASP A 224 23.92 10.06 25.74
C ASP A 224 24.64 10.22 24.39
N LYS A 225 24.88 9.12 23.67
CA LYS A 225 25.62 9.13 22.39
C LYS A 225 24.69 8.89 21.22
N THR A 226 24.92 9.65 20.16
CA THR A 226 24.22 9.50 18.89
C THR A 226 25.18 8.94 17.85
N PHE A 227 24.73 7.95 17.10
CA PHE A 227 25.50 7.37 16.01
C PHE A 227 24.74 7.46 14.70
N CYS A 228 25.51 7.67 13.64
CA CYS A 228 25.08 7.33 12.32
C CYS A 228 25.26 5.82 12.09
N HIS A 229 24.14 5.13 11.95
CA HIS A 229 24.04 3.69 11.85
C HIS A 229 23.92 3.24 10.40
N TYR A 230 24.83 2.36 10.00
CA TYR A 230 24.75 1.58 8.78
C TYR A 230 24.78 0.10 9.17
N PRO A 231 23.68 -0.66 8.99
CA PRO A 231 23.58 -2.06 9.36
C PRO A 231 24.34 -3.01 8.40
N PHE A 232 25.49 -2.57 7.91
CA PHE A 232 26.40 -3.34 7.07
C PHE A 232 27.58 -3.82 7.91
N VAL A 233 28.06 -5.03 7.62
CA VAL A 233 29.26 -5.57 8.27
C VAL A 233 30.49 -4.95 7.60
N PRO A 234 31.42 -4.34 8.36
CA PRO A 234 32.63 -3.77 7.78
C PRO A 234 33.66 -4.85 7.41
N LYS A 235 34.48 -4.58 6.39
CA LYS A 235 35.69 -5.37 6.06
C LYS A 235 36.65 -5.43 7.24
N LYS A 236 36.80 -4.29 7.95
CA LYS A 236 37.57 -4.16 9.18
C LYS A 236 36.72 -3.45 10.23
N TYR A 237 36.31 -4.18 11.26
CA TYR A 237 35.54 -3.62 12.35
C TYR A 237 36.34 -2.60 13.16
N ARG A 238 35.67 -1.51 13.53
CA ARG A 238 36.20 -0.40 14.33
C ARG A 238 35.27 -0.13 15.49
N SER A 239 35.69 -0.50 16.70
CA SER A 239 34.89 -0.35 17.92
C SER A 239 34.56 1.10 18.27
N ASN A 240 35.45 2.05 17.91
CA ASN A 240 35.25 3.48 18.16
C ASN A 240 34.47 4.17 17.02
N GLY A 241 34.17 3.46 15.93
CA GLY A 241 33.46 4.04 14.80
C GLY A 241 34.24 5.06 13.97
N ASP A 242 35.58 5.03 14.05
CA ASP A 242 36.52 5.94 13.37
C ASP A 242 36.64 5.66 11.86
N TYR A 243 35.52 5.39 11.18
CA TYR A 243 35.49 5.17 9.73
C TYR A 243 35.76 6.48 8.96
N LEU A 244 35.28 7.62 9.45
CA LEU A 244 35.52 8.94 8.87
C LEU A 244 36.68 9.66 9.56
N ARG A 245 36.72 9.64 10.90
CA ARG A 245 37.71 10.36 11.73
C ARG A 245 39.16 9.96 11.50
N GLN A 246 39.41 8.83 10.85
CA GLN A 246 40.76 8.42 10.45
C GLN A 246 41.36 9.27 9.31
N TYR A 247 40.54 10.01 8.55
CA TYR A 247 40.98 10.85 7.43
C TYR A 247 41.30 12.26 7.92
N THR A 248 42.36 12.39 8.71
CA THR A 248 42.92 13.66 9.16
C THR A 248 44.20 13.98 8.40
N ALA A 249 44.60 15.25 8.41
CA ALA A 249 45.90 15.66 7.90
C ALA A 249 47.05 14.91 8.62
N SER A 250 46.97 14.78 9.95
CA SER A 250 47.90 13.98 10.74
C SER A 250 47.96 12.50 10.37
N GLY A 251 46.88 11.95 9.80
CA GLY A 251 46.81 10.58 9.33
C GLY A 251 47.68 10.28 8.11
N LEU A 252 48.21 11.30 7.42
CA LEU A 252 49.16 11.13 6.31
C LEU A 252 50.51 10.55 6.77
N ASN A 253 50.88 10.73 8.04
CA ASN A 253 52.13 10.21 8.62
C ASN A 253 52.24 8.67 8.60
N LYS A 254 51.14 7.96 8.29
CA LYS A 254 51.17 6.50 8.12
C LYS A 254 51.86 6.05 6.83
N PHE A 255 52.03 6.95 5.86
CA PHE A 255 52.73 6.67 4.61
C PHE A 255 54.21 7.03 4.77
N GLN A 256 55.07 6.10 4.36
CA GLN A 256 56.52 6.27 4.44
C GLN A 256 56.96 7.45 3.58
N GLY A 257 57.77 8.35 4.13
CA GLY A 257 58.28 9.54 3.44
C GLY A 257 57.45 10.81 3.67
N LEU A 258 56.35 10.75 4.42
CA LEU A 258 55.50 11.90 4.76
C LEU A 258 55.58 12.34 6.23
N GLU A 259 56.56 11.84 6.99
CA GLU A 259 56.62 12.02 8.45
C GLU A 259 56.91 13.47 8.88
N ASN A 260 57.36 14.33 7.97
CA ASN A 260 57.85 15.68 8.25
C ASN A 260 56.99 16.82 7.68
N LEU A 261 55.73 16.57 7.33
CA LEU A 261 54.80 17.58 6.76
C LEU A 261 54.32 18.61 7.81
N LYS A 262 55.25 19.33 8.47
CA LYS A 262 55.01 20.12 9.70
C LYS A 262 53.86 21.14 9.65
N ASN A 263 53.59 21.76 8.49
CA ASN A 263 52.61 22.85 8.43
C ASN A 263 51.15 22.37 8.40
N ILE A 264 50.91 21.10 8.09
CA ILE A 264 49.57 20.59 7.72
C ILE A 264 49.05 19.58 8.74
N LEU A 265 49.94 19.02 9.58
CA LEU A 265 49.57 18.03 10.60
C LEU A 265 48.69 18.59 11.73
N ASP A 266 48.69 19.91 11.93
CA ASP A 266 47.94 20.59 13.00
C ASP A 266 46.51 21.00 12.58
N ILE A 267 46.12 20.75 11.33
CA ILE A 267 44.79 21.08 10.83
C ILE A 267 43.74 20.18 11.48
N GLU A 268 42.68 20.81 11.99
CA GLU A 268 41.57 20.12 12.64
C GLU A 268 40.78 19.23 11.65
N TYR A 269 40.11 18.21 12.20
CA TYR A 269 39.31 17.29 11.40
C TYR A 269 38.17 18.02 10.68
N GLY A 270 38.12 17.89 9.35
CA GLY A 270 37.09 18.52 8.53
C GLY A 270 37.44 19.88 7.93
N GLU A 271 38.51 20.50 8.41
CA GLU A 271 38.93 21.84 7.98
C GLU A 271 39.92 21.81 6.80
N LEU A 272 40.48 20.65 6.48
CA LEU A 272 41.40 20.47 5.36
C LEU A 272 40.66 20.67 4.02
N SER A 273 41.05 21.66 3.21
CA SER A 273 40.35 22.03 1.96
C SER A 273 41.26 22.02 0.73
N GLN A 274 40.77 21.51 -0.41
CA GLN A 274 41.51 21.48 -1.69
C GLN A 274 41.83 22.86 -2.27
N GLU A 275 41.20 23.92 -1.77
CA GLU A 275 41.42 25.30 -2.23
C GLU A 275 42.59 25.99 -1.52
N GLU A 276 43.18 25.36 -0.51
CA GLU A 276 44.37 25.87 0.17
C GLU A 276 45.65 25.62 -0.66
N GLU A 277 46.51 26.64 -0.80
CA GLU A 277 47.81 26.53 -1.48
C GLU A 277 48.66 25.38 -0.90
N ASP A 278 48.47 25.08 0.39
CA ASP A 278 49.17 24.06 1.14
C ASP A 278 48.88 22.62 0.65
N ILE A 279 47.69 22.35 0.08
CA ILE A 279 47.34 21.01 -0.44
C ILE A 279 48.11 20.65 -1.70
N LYS A 280 48.40 21.64 -2.55
CA LYS A 280 49.25 21.43 -3.72
C LYS A 280 50.66 21.03 -3.30
N ALA A 281 51.21 21.72 -2.30
CA ALA A 281 52.51 21.38 -1.73
C ALA A 281 52.54 19.96 -1.13
N VAL A 282 51.47 19.51 -0.47
CA VAL A 282 51.37 18.11 0.01
C VAL A 282 51.29 17.13 -1.14
N THR A 283 50.48 17.43 -2.15
CA THR A 283 50.32 16.55 -3.31
C THR A 283 51.64 16.37 -4.05
N ASP A 284 52.41 17.46 -4.19
CA ASP A 284 53.74 17.42 -4.80
C ASP A 284 54.73 16.68 -3.89
N ALA A 285 54.72 16.94 -2.58
CA ALA A 285 55.54 16.20 -1.61
C ALA A 285 55.22 14.69 -1.60
N ILE A 286 53.96 14.29 -1.79
CA ILE A 286 53.55 12.88 -1.92
C ILE A 286 54.19 12.26 -3.16
N LYS A 287 54.14 12.95 -4.32
CA LYS A 287 54.72 12.46 -5.58
C LYS A 287 56.25 12.41 -5.54
N GLU A 288 56.89 13.30 -4.81
CA GLU A 288 58.35 13.36 -4.69
C GLU A 288 58.92 12.32 -3.73
N ASN A 289 58.23 12.06 -2.61
CA ASN A 289 58.76 11.20 -1.54
C ASN A 289 58.31 9.74 -1.63
N ILE A 290 57.22 9.43 -2.34
CA ILE A 290 56.71 8.05 -2.48
C ILE A 290 57.05 7.51 -3.87
N VAL A 291 57.97 6.54 -3.90
CA VAL A 291 58.46 5.91 -5.14
C VAL A 291 57.60 4.71 -5.56
N ASP A 292 56.94 4.03 -4.63
CA ASP A 292 56.08 2.89 -4.92
C ASP A 292 54.70 3.35 -5.44
N ASP A 293 54.36 2.96 -6.67
CA ASP A 293 53.12 3.40 -7.34
C ASP A 293 51.85 3.06 -6.54
N LYS A 294 51.85 1.93 -5.83
CA LYS A 294 50.69 1.49 -5.03
C LYS A 294 50.55 2.36 -3.78
N GLN A 295 51.63 2.56 -3.02
CA GLN A 295 51.62 3.46 -1.88
C GLN A 295 51.29 4.90 -2.29
N LEU A 296 51.80 5.34 -3.44
CA LEU A 296 51.51 6.66 -3.99
C LEU A 296 50.01 6.82 -4.25
N SER A 297 49.39 5.83 -4.91
CA SER A 297 47.95 5.82 -5.16
C SER A 297 47.13 5.81 -3.86
N GLU A 298 47.53 5.01 -2.86
CA GLU A 298 46.86 4.95 -1.56
C GLU A 298 46.99 6.28 -0.78
N ALA A 299 48.16 6.93 -0.83
CA ALA A 299 48.40 8.23 -0.19
C ALA A 299 47.58 9.34 -0.84
N ILE A 300 47.53 9.39 -2.17
CA ILE A 300 46.70 10.35 -2.91
C ILE A 300 45.21 10.13 -2.60
N LYS A 301 44.73 8.88 -2.60
CA LYS A 301 43.34 8.56 -2.25
C LYS A 301 43.02 9.00 -0.81
N PHE A 302 43.95 8.78 0.11
CA PHE A 302 43.79 9.21 1.50
C PHE A 302 43.72 10.73 1.63
N LEU A 303 44.61 11.47 0.97
CA LEU A 303 44.58 12.94 0.95
C LEU A 303 43.25 13.46 0.37
N TYR A 304 42.78 12.86 -0.71
CA TYR A 304 41.49 13.21 -1.31
C TYR A 304 40.33 12.99 -0.33
N SER A 305 40.30 11.85 0.36
CA SER A 305 39.31 11.57 1.41
C SER A 305 39.38 12.57 2.56
N ALA A 306 40.59 12.93 3.02
CA ALA A 306 40.78 13.89 4.11
C ALA A 306 40.33 15.32 3.73
N THR A 307 40.63 15.77 2.51
CA THR A 307 40.27 17.12 2.01
C THR A 307 38.80 17.27 1.64
N SER A 308 38.09 16.16 1.46
CA SER A 308 36.68 16.16 1.02
C SER A 308 35.77 15.47 2.03
N ILE A 309 36.20 15.28 3.27
CA ILE A 309 35.47 14.50 4.28
C ILE A 309 34.13 15.15 4.71
N ASN A 310 33.92 16.42 4.39
CA ASN A 310 32.66 17.14 4.56
C ASN A 310 31.70 17.00 3.36
N ARG A 311 32.17 16.46 2.23
CA ARG A 311 31.38 16.29 1.00
C ARG A 311 30.62 14.95 1.02
N LEU A 312 29.38 15.00 0.55
CA LEU A 312 28.45 13.87 0.53
C LEU A 312 28.99 12.65 -0.24
N LEU A 313 29.45 12.84 -1.48
CA LEU A 313 29.96 11.75 -2.32
C LEU A 313 31.22 11.08 -1.76
N SER A 314 32.08 11.84 -1.07
CA SER A 314 33.29 11.30 -0.45
C SER A 314 32.95 10.41 0.74
N ILE A 315 31.97 10.80 1.56
CA ILE A 315 31.46 9.96 2.65
C ILE A 315 30.83 8.70 2.07
N PHE A 316 29.99 8.81 1.04
CA PHE A 316 29.39 7.65 0.36
C PHE A 316 30.43 6.63 -0.10
N GLU A 317 31.49 7.10 -0.76
CA GLU A 317 32.59 6.25 -1.21
C GLU A 317 33.30 5.56 -0.05
N ILE A 318 33.64 6.29 1.02
CA ILE A 318 34.30 5.73 2.20
C ILE A 318 33.44 4.63 2.82
N ILE A 319 32.15 4.87 3.01
CA ILE A 319 31.26 3.87 3.63
C ILE A 319 31.13 2.66 2.71
N ALA A 320 30.83 2.86 1.42
CA ALA A 320 30.67 1.78 0.45
C ALA A 320 31.94 0.91 0.31
N ASP A 321 33.13 1.51 0.41
CA ASP A 321 34.40 0.80 0.36
C ASP A 321 34.67 -0.04 1.61
N ASN A 322 34.06 0.31 2.74
CA ASN A 322 34.20 -0.44 4.00
C ASN A 322 33.20 -1.60 4.12
N ILE A 323 32.18 -1.72 3.26
CA ILE A 323 31.18 -2.79 3.34
C ILE A 323 31.79 -4.15 2.91
N ASP A 324 31.65 -5.15 3.76
CA ASP A 324 31.84 -6.57 3.45
C ASP A 324 30.47 -7.17 3.11
N TYR A 325 30.14 -7.21 1.82
CA TYR A 325 28.83 -7.65 1.35
C TYR A 325 28.51 -9.10 1.75
N ASP A 326 29.48 -10.02 1.65
CA ASP A 326 29.24 -11.43 1.96
C ASP A 326 29.00 -11.66 3.45
N LYS A 327 29.75 -10.96 4.33
CA LYS A 327 29.46 -10.98 5.76
C LYS A 327 28.16 -10.26 6.10
N THR A 328 27.81 -9.21 5.36
CA THR A 328 26.55 -8.49 5.52
C THR A 328 25.35 -9.41 5.24
N ILE A 329 25.35 -10.19 4.16
CA ILE A 329 24.30 -11.18 3.91
C ILE A 329 24.22 -12.20 5.04
N LYS A 330 25.37 -12.68 5.54
CA LYS A 330 25.40 -13.60 6.68
C LYS A 330 24.85 -12.96 7.97
N SER A 331 24.98 -11.64 8.16
CA SER A 331 24.49 -10.94 9.36
C SER A 331 22.97 -10.87 9.49
N ILE A 332 22.24 -11.17 8.41
CA ILE A 332 20.77 -11.15 8.42
C ILE A 332 20.20 -12.14 9.44
N THR A 333 20.89 -13.26 9.70
CA THR A 333 20.44 -14.33 10.61
C THR A 333 21.19 -14.38 11.95
N GLN A 334 22.27 -13.62 12.10
CA GLN A 334 23.14 -13.67 13.28
C GLN A 334 23.51 -12.27 13.76
N LYS A 335 23.82 -12.13 15.05
CA LYS A 335 24.32 -10.86 15.58
C LYS A 335 25.77 -10.66 15.15
N THR A 336 26.06 -9.50 14.54
CA THR A 336 27.41 -9.11 14.12
C THR A 336 27.59 -7.63 14.38
N GLU A 337 28.82 -7.18 14.53
CA GLU A 337 29.08 -5.75 14.61
C GLU A 337 28.92 -5.08 13.24
N THR A 338 28.32 -3.89 13.24
CA THR A 338 28.03 -3.11 12.04
C THR A 338 28.79 -1.79 12.06
N ILE A 339 28.67 -1.02 10.97
CA ILE A 339 29.27 0.31 10.86
C ILE A 339 28.43 1.31 11.67
N ASN A 340 28.94 1.70 12.84
CA ASN A 340 28.39 2.80 13.64
C ASN A 340 29.42 3.92 13.67
N ILE A 341 29.04 5.12 13.23
CA ILE A 341 29.93 6.29 13.20
C ILE A 341 29.41 7.30 14.23
N PRO A 342 30.26 7.81 15.15
CA PRO A 342 29.85 8.86 16.06
C PRO A 342 29.26 10.03 15.29
N MET A 343 28.10 10.53 15.71
CA MET A 343 27.45 11.62 14.99
C MET A 343 28.39 12.83 14.85
N SER A 344 29.22 13.13 15.86
CA SER A 344 30.25 14.18 15.81
C SER A 344 31.22 14.08 14.62
N ASP A 345 31.43 12.90 14.06
CA ASP A 345 32.36 12.69 12.94
C ASP A 345 31.67 12.83 11.56
N VAL A 346 30.35 12.89 11.52
CA VAL A 346 29.56 13.15 10.30
C VAL A 346 29.42 14.65 10.12
N LEU A 347 30.25 15.24 9.27
CA LEU A 347 30.28 16.70 9.06
C LEU A 347 29.19 17.19 8.09
N ASN A 348 28.63 16.32 7.27
CA ASN A 348 27.60 16.68 6.31
C ASN A 348 26.19 16.58 6.93
N ASN A 349 25.42 17.65 6.79
CA ASN A 349 24.09 17.79 7.39
C ASN A 349 22.99 16.99 6.67
N GLY A 350 23.20 16.64 5.41
CA GLY A 350 22.28 15.83 4.59
C GLY A 350 22.49 14.33 4.74
N LEU A 351 23.25 13.88 5.74
CA LEU A 351 23.53 12.46 5.96
C LEU A 351 22.94 11.98 7.26
N CYS A 352 22.44 10.74 7.23
CA CYS A 352 22.09 9.99 8.43
C CYS A 352 21.12 10.72 9.35
N LEU A 353 20.27 11.55 8.75
CA LEU A 353 19.25 12.34 9.43
C LEU A 353 19.86 13.28 10.50
N ARG A 354 21.15 13.68 10.37
CA ARG A 354 21.92 14.40 11.39
C ARG A 354 21.18 15.60 11.97
N ASN A 355 20.70 16.49 11.12
CA ASN A 355 20.16 17.80 11.51
C ASN A 355 18.69 17.80 11.93
N ILE A 356 18.04 16.65 11.91
CA ILE A 356 16.60 16.51 12.12
C ILE A 356 16.32 15.63 13.33
N ASN A 357 15.17 15.77 13.98
CA ASN A 357 14.87 15.05 15.23
C ASN A 357 14.44 13.57 14.99
N THR A 358 15.06 12.91 14.03
CA THR A 358 14.64 11.63 13.46
C THR A 358 15.62 10.53 13.87
N HIS A 359 15.12 9.41 14.42
CA HIS A 359 15.94 8.27 14.85
C HIS A 359 15.16 6.95 14.81
N ILE A 360 15.86 5.82 14.80
CA ILE A 360 15.27 4.49 14.89
C ILE A 360 14.56 4.34 16.24
N ILE A 361 13.33 3.84 16.17
CA ILE A 361 12.53 3.50 17.32
C ILE A 361 12.29 2.00 17.31
N ASP A 362 12.66 1.33 18.40
CA ASP A 362 12.44 -0.09 18.64
C ASP A 362 11.90 -0.30 20.06
N ARG A 363 11.70 -1.56 20.47
CA ARG A 363 11.15 -1.88 21.80
C ARG A 363 11.89 -1.22 22.98
N SER A 364 13.17 -0.89 22.85
CA SER A 364 13.96 -0.32 23.95
C SER A 364 13.60 1.14 24.26
N ASN A 365 13.15 1.89 23.25
CA ASN A 365 12.73 3.27 23.37
C ASN A 365 11.25 3.48 22.99
N MET A 366 10.49 2.40 22.79
CA MET A 366 9.08 2.47 22.37
C MET A 366 8.14 2.96 23.50
N ASN A 367 7.22 3.90 23.21
CA ASN A 367 6.17 4.40 24.13
C ASN A 367 4.79 4.43 23.42
N ASN A 368 3.70 4.71 24.15
CA ASN A 368 2.33 4.64 23.63
C ASN A 368 1.95 5.74 22.59
N SER A 369 2.77 6.78 22.42
CA SER A 369 2.56 7.89 21.46
C SER A 369 3.48 7.81 20.24
N ILE A 370 4.37 6.82 20.17
CA ILE A 370 5.56 6.92 19.32
C ILE A 370 5.31 6.89 17.82
N LEU A 371 4.21 6.29 17.35
CA LEU A 371 3.83 6.47 15.94
C LEU A 371 3.61 7.95 15.66
N LEU A 372 2.89 8.68 16.51
CA LEU A 372 2.67 10.12 16.33
C LEU A 372 3.97 10.92 16.41
N ASP A 373 4.89 10.53 17.30
CA ASP A 373 6.18 11.20 17.44
C ASP A 373 7.10 10.95 16.23
N ALA A 374 7.14 9.70 15.74
CA ALA A 374 7.89 9.31 14.56
C ALA A 374 7.39 9.99 13.28
N LEU A 375 6.08 10.25 13.21
CA LEU A 375 5.49 10.93 12.06
C LEU A 375 5.90 12.40 12.01
N ASN A 376 6.19 13.06 13.13
CA ASN A 376 6.61 14.47 13.15
C ASN A 376 8.08 14.71 12.79
N PHE A 377 8.81 13.66 12.44
CA PHE A 377 10.20 13.75 12.01
C PHE A 377 10.37 14.51 10.70
N ASP A 378 11.33 15.42 10.62
CA ASP A 378 11.66 16.11 9.36
C ASP A 378 12.35 15.15 8.37
N VAL A 379 12.36 15.51 7.09
CA VAL A 379 12.99 14.74 6.00
C VAL A 379 14.24 15.47 5.48
N ASN A 380 15.31 14.73 5.19
CA ASN A 380 16.53 15.27 4.57
C ASN A 380 17.48 14.15 4.09
N GLY A 381 18.26 14.44 3.05
CA GLY A 381 19.37 13.62 2.59
C GLY A 381 19.05 12.75 1.38
N GLY A 382 20.01 11.91 0.99
CA GLY A 382 19.80 10.92 -0.08
C GLY A 382 19.07 9.68 0.42
N THR A 383 18.76 8.75 -0.49
CA THR A 383 18.08 7.49 -0.15
C THR A 383 19.07 6.32 -0.17
N LEU A 384 18.99 5.41 0.81
CA LEU A 384 19.72 4.13 0.81
C LEU A 384 18.83 3.04 1.43
N ILE A 385 17.96 2.44 0.62
CA ILE A 385 16.88 1.56 1.07
C ILE A 385 17.42 0.31 1.79
N SER A 386 18.51 -0.29 1.32
CA SER A 386 19.09 -1.47 1.99
C SER A 386 19.53 -1.18 3.43
N SER A 387 19.91 0.06 3.75
CA SER A 387 20.20 0.46 5.12
C SER A 387 18.95 0.40 5.98
N GLY A 388 17.81 0.93 5.51
CA GLY A 388 16.53 0.84 6.20
C GLY A 388 16.07 -0.62 6.39
N ILE A 389 16.13 -1.42 5.33
CA ILE A 389 15.68 -2.83 5.34
C ILE A 389 16.49 -3.65 6.37
N LEU A 390 17.81 -3.56 6.34
CA LEU A 390 18.66 -4.32 7.26
C LEU A 390 18.54 -3.84 8.71
N ALA A 391 18.30 -2.56 8.94
CA ALA A 391 17.98 -2.04 10.27
C ALA A 391 16.64 -2.59 10.77
N GLY A 392 15.61 -2.64 9.91
CA GLY A 392 14.33 -3.28 10.24
C GLY A 392 14.48 -4.77 10.54
N ASN A 393 15.29 -5.50 9.77
CA ASN A 393 15.61 -6.91 10.05
C ASN A 393 16.28 -7.09 11.43
N ASN A 394 17.16 -6.16 11.81
CA ASN A 394 17.81 -6.20 13.13
C ASN A 394 16.82 -6.02 14.29
N ILE A 395 15.69 -5.33 14.10
CA ILE A 395 14.63 -5.24 15.11
C ILE A 395 13.94 -6.59 15.28
N PHE A 396 13.60 -7.29 14.19
CA PHE A 396 13.00 -8.63 14.25
C PHE A 396 13.90 -9.67 14.93
N LYS A 397 15.23 -9.53 14.80
CA LYS A 397 16.21 -10.39 15.48
C LYS A 397 16.17 -10.29 17.00
N GLN A 398 15.66 -9.19 17.56
CA GLN A 398 15.54 -9.02 19.01
C GLN A 398 14.32 -9.74 19.58
N VAL A 399 13.43 -10.25 18.72
CA VAL A 399 12.16 -10.86 19.13
C VAL A 399 12.14 -12.35 18.78
N ASN A 400 11.87 -13.16 19.80
CA ASN A 400 11.75 -14.60 19.68
C ASN A 400 10.33 -15.04 20.06
N ASN A 401 9.43 -14.95 19.11
CA ASN A 401 8.04 -15.41 19.18
C ASN A 401 7.66 -16.11 17.86
N GLU A 402 6.50 -16.76 17.89
CA GLU A 402 5.92 -17.43 16.71
C GLU A 402 4.99 -16.52 15.91
N HIS A 403 5.04 -15.20 16.18
CA HIS A 403 4.22 -14.21 15.50
C HIS A 403 4.59 -14.13 14.02
N GLU A 404 3.60 -13.84 13.17
CA GLU A 404 3.87 -13.48 11.78
C GLU A 404 4.70 -12.18 11.75
N LYS A 405 5.67 -12.07 10.85
CA LYS A 405 6.56 -10.91 10.78
C LYS A 405 6.38 -10.19 9.46
N ILE A 406 5.97 -8.93 9.51
CA ILE A 406 5.77 -8.10 8.31
C ILE A 406 6.68 -6.87 8.37
N MET A 407 7.57 -6.76 7.39
CA MET A 407 8.36 -5.56 7.15
C MET A 407 7.67 -4.74 6.06
N ILE A 408 7.22 -3.53 6.40
CA ILE A 408 6.57 -2.61 5.46
C ILE A 408 7.58 -1.53 5.08
N ILE A 409 8.01 -1.55 3.82
CA ILE A 409 8.99 -0.63 3.25
C ILE A 409 8.24 0.45 2.47
N LEU A 410 8.42 1.70 2.86
CA LEU A 410 7.77 2.88 2.30
C LEU A 410 8.84 3.81 1.76
N SER A 411 8.91 4.01 0.45
CA SER A 411 9.94 4.85 -0.16
C SER A 411 9.48 5.39 -1.50
N ASP A 412 9.88 6.60 -1.86
CA ASP A 412 9.74 7.13 -3.22
C ASP A 412 10.92 6.75 -4.13
N GLY A 413 11.88 6.02 -3.58
CA GLY A 413 12.83 5.14 -4.22
C GLY A 413 13.78 5.79 -5.22
N ASP A 414 14.96 6.18 -4.75
CA ASP A 414 16.16 6.27 -5.60
C ASP A 414 17.46 6.17 -4.77
N ASP A 415 18.05 4.97 -4.67
CA ASP A 415 19.38 4.78 -4.07
C ASP A 415 20.53 5.39 -4.89
N SER A 416 20.24 5.75 -6.14
CA SER A 416 21.11 6.45 -7.07
C SER A 416 20.73 7.93 -7.18
N ASN A 417 21.37 8.64 -8.10
CA ASN A 417 21.00 10.00 -8.47
C ASN A 417 20.48 10.12 -9.91
N HIS A 418 19.95 9.03 -10.47
CA HIS A 418 19.59 8.97 -11.89
C HIS A 418 18.36 9.81 -12.27
N ILE A 419 17.70 10.43 -11.29
CA ILE A 419 16.65 11.44 -11.53
C ILE A 419 17.21 12.87 -11.60
N HIS A 420 18.49 13.12 -11.27
CA HIS A 420 19.12 14.43 -11.45
C HIS A 420 20.08 14.47 -12.64
N SER A 421 19.61 15.15 -13.69
CA SER A 421 20.22 15.51 -14.98
C SER A 421 21.58 16.26 -14.93
N ASP A 422 22.17 16.43 -13.75
CA ASP A 422 23.27 17.39 -13.52
C ASP A 422 24.60 16.72 -13.14
N LEU A 423 24.62 15.39 -12.88
CA LEU A 423 25.87 14.65 -12.63
C LEU A 423 26.36 13.96 -13.92
N PRO A 424 27.66 14.03 -14.26
CA PRO A 424 28.22 13.36 -15.44
C PRO A 424 28.06 11.83 -15.39
N ASP A 425 27.87 11.19 -16.56
CA ASP A 425 27.77 9.72 -16.75
C ASP A 425 28.87 8.90 -16.02
N SER A 426 30.03 9.52 -15.76
CA SER A 426 31.11 8.94 -14.95
C SER A 426 30.73 8.53 -13.51
N TYR A 427 29.57 8.97 -13.01
CA TYR A 427 29.06 8.68 -11.67
C TYR A 427 28.07 7.51 -11.62
N GLU A 428 27.47 7.12 -12.74
CA GLU A 428 26.39 6.11 -12.84
C GLU A 428 26.83 4.72 -12.33
N ASN A 429 28.10 4.38 -12.50
CA ASN A 429 28.67 3.07 -12.13
C ASN A 429 29.44 3.07 -10.80
N LYS A 430 29.29 4.11 -9.98
CA LYS A 430 30.02 4.18 -8.71
C LYS A 430 29.51 3.14 -7.71
N ASN A 431 30.44 2.62 -6.91
CA ASN A 431 30.20 1.60 -5.90
C ASN A 431 29.01 1.94 -4.99
N TYR A 432 28.96 3.19 -4.53
CA TYR A 432 28.04 3.65 -3.49
C TYR A 432 26.59 3.81 -3.93
N PHE A 433 26.29 4.02 -5.21
CA PHE A 433 24.92 4.01 -5.74
C PHE A 433 24.39 2.59 -6.00
N ASN A 434 25.27 1.59 -5.97
CA ASN A 434 24.95 0.21 -6.29
C ASN A 434 24.93 -0.71 -5.06
N ILE A 435 24.94 -0.16 -3.84
CA ILE A 435 25.00 -0.95 -2.59
C ILE A 435 23.79 -1.89 -2.50
N THR A 436 22.58 -1.36 -2.63
CA THR A 436 21.34 -2.16 -2.52
C THR A 436 21.23 -3.18 -3.63
N LYS A 437 21.51 -2.80 -4.88
CA LYS A 437 21.57 -3.72 -6.01
C LYS A 437 22.51 -4.90 -5.74
N LYS A 438 23.75 -4.64 -5.31
CA LYS A 438 24.73 -5.68 -4.96
C LYS A 438 24.26 -6.58 -3.82
N LEU A 439 23.57 -6.04 -2.83
CA LEU A 439 23.04 -6.83 -1.71
C LEU A 439 21.88 -7.74 -2.17
N ILE A 440 21.00 -7.23 -3.04
CA ILE A 440 19.90 -8.00 -3.62
C ILE A 440 20.45 -9.12 -4.50
N GLU A 441 21.38 -8.83 -5.41
CA GLU A 441 22.06 -9.83 -6.25
C GLU A 441 22.79 -10.92 -5.42
N LYS A 442 23.22 -10.59 -4.21
CA LYS A 442 23.84 -11.54 -3.27
C LYS A 442 22.84 -12.29 -2.36
N GLY A 443 21.53 -12.09 -2.57
CA GLY A 443 20.48 -12.82 -1.86
C GLY A 443 20.04 -12.19 -0.54
N MET A 444 20.14 -10.85 -0.39
CA MET A 444 19.62 -10.15 0.81
C MET A 444 18.14 -10.46 1.04
N CYS A 445 17.31 -10.33 0.00
CA CYS A 445 15.87 -10.51 0.10
C CYS A 445 15.49 -11.96 0.41
N ASP A 446 16.18 -12.91 -0.23
CA ASP A 446 15.98 -14.34 0.01
C ASP A 446 16.33 -14.71 1.45
N ARG A 447 17.45 -14.19 1.96
CA ARG A 447 17.87 -14.45 3.34
C ARG A 447 16.92 -13.86 4.38
N ILE A 448 16.32 -12.69 4.11
CA ILE A 448 15.29 -12.12 5.00
C ILE A 448 14.03 -12.99 4.97
N ARG A 449 13.63 -13.48 3.79
CA ARG A 449 12.47 -14.37 3.64
C ARG A 449 12.66 -15.72 4.34
N GLU A 450 13.87 -16.27 4.32
CA GLU A 450 14.24 -17.49 5.07
C GLU A 450 14.04 -17.34 6.60
N ASN A 451 14.01 -16.11 7.12
CA ASN A 451 13.70 -15.82 8.52
C ASN A 451 12.19 -15.64 8.81
N ASN A 452 11.32 -16.07 7.89
CA ASN A 452 9.87 -15.91 7.95
C ASN A 452 9.42 -14.45 8.08
N ILE A 453 10.17 -13.51 7.50
CA ILE A 453 9.79 -12.10 7.41
C ILE A 453 9.18 -11.86 6.04
N ARG A 454 7.89 -11.54 6.00
CA ARG A 454 7.20 -11.07 4.80
C ARG A 454 7.58 -9.61 4.58
N MET A 455 8.28 -9.32 3.49
CA MET A 455 8.56 -7.95 3.08
C MET A 455 7.46 -7.46 2.15
N VAL A 456 7.06 -6.21 2.34
CA VAL A 456 6.12 -5.49 1.48
C VAL A 456 6.77 -4.17 1.10
N PHE A 457 6.74 -3.82 -0.18
CA PHE A 457 7.27 -2.55 -0.68
C PHE A 457 6.12 -1.73 -1.27
N ILE A 458 5.93 -0.52 -0.75
CA ILE A 458 4.98 0.46 -1.27
C ILE A 458 5.77 1.65 -1.78
N GLY A 459 5.82 1.78 -3.11
CA GLY A 459 6.45 2.90 -3.79
C GLY A 459 5.58 4.15 -3.72
N ILE A 460 6.08 5.25 -3.15
CA ILE A 460 5.33 6.50 -2.93
C ILE A 460 5.65 7.50 -4.05
N GLY A 461 4.87 7.50 -5.12
CA GLY A 461 5.24 8.23 -6.34
C GLY A 461 6.56 7.75 -6.93
N TYR A 462 6.95 6.50 -6.62
CA TYR A 462 8.16 5.85 -7.09
C TYR A 462 8.05 5.49 -8.56
N ILE A 463 9.12 5.71 -9.31
CA ILE A 463 9.25 5.30 -10.70
C ILE A 463 10.14 4.05 -10.74
N PRO A 464 9.60 2.87 -11.13
CA PRO A 464 10.39 1.65 -11.24
C PRO A 464 11.60 1.81 -12.15
N ARG A 465 12.74 1.29 -11.71
CA ARG A 465 13.99 1.30 -12.47
C ARG A 465 14.11 0.05 -13.33
N GLU A 466 14.78 0.16 -14.47
CA GLU A 466 15.10 -1.01 -15.30
C GLU A 466 16.19 -1.90 -14.67
N ASP A 467 17.08 -1.32 -13.87
CA ASP A 467 18.26 -2.01 -13.36
C ASP A 467 18.10 -2.54 -11.92
N LEU A 468 16.93 -2.28 -11.30
CA LEU A 468 16.54 -2.79 -9.99
C LEU A 468 15.02 -2.99 -9.93
N ASP A 469 14.56 -4.25 -9.96
CA ASP A 469 13.15 -4.59 -9.78
C ASP A 469 12.85 -5.05 -8.35
N TRP A 470 12.14 -4.21 -7.60
CA TRP A 470 11.71 -4.53 -6.24
C TRP A 470 10.76 -5.74 -6.19
N LYS A 471 10.06 -6.07 -7.27
CA LYS A 471 9.20 -7.27 -7.32
C LYS A 471 10.00 -8.55 -7.17
N GLU A 472 11.22 -8.61 -7.68
CA GLU A 472 12.12 -9.76 -7.47
C GLU A 472 12.50 -9.90 -5.99
N CYS A 473 12.65 -8.78 -5.29
CA CYS A 473 12.99 -8.76 -3.87
C CYS A 473 11.79 -9.10 -2.96
N VAL A 474 10.64 -8.44 -3.10
CA VAL A 474 9.50 -8.62 -2.17
C VAL A 474 8.46 -9.64 -2.65
N GLY A 475 8.48 -9.96 -3.94
CA GLY A 475 7.47 -10.78 -4.63
C GLY A 475 6.34 -9.92 -5.22
N GLU A 476 5.79 -10.36 -6.37
CA GLU A 476 4.78 -9.59 -7.11
C GLU A 476 3.55 -9.22 -6.27
N GLY A 477 3.07 -10.12 -5.40
CA GLY A 477 1.91 -9.87 -4.54
C GLY A 477 2.19 -8.97 -3.32
N ASN A 478 3.42 -8.51 -3.14
CA ASN A 478 3.85 -7.66 -2.04
C ASN A 478 4.47 -6.33 -2.52
N PHE A 479 4.34 -6.01 -3.80
CA PHE A 479 4.83 -4.77 -4.39
C PHE A 479 3.65 -3.89 -4.82
N TYR A 480 3.61 -2.67 -4.30
CA TYR A 480 2.55 -1.70 -4.52
C TYR A 480 3.14 -0.37 -5.02
N LEU A 481 2.40 0.34 -5.85
CA LEU A 481 2.79 1.63 -6.41
C LEU A 481 1.66 2.63 -6.20
N ALA A 482 1.86 3.54 -5.28
CA ALA A 482 0.91 4.58 -4.95
C ALA A 482 1.27 5.89 -5.65
N HIS A 483 0.46 6.32 -6.61
CA HIS A 483 0.71 7.55 -7.38
C HIS A 483 0.05 8.78 -6.75
N ASN A 484 -0.75 8.60 -5.71
CA ASN A 484 -1.44 9.66 -5.00
C ASN A 484 -1.80 9.23 -3.56
N ALA A 485 -2.29 10.19 -2.78
CA ALA A 485 -2.67 9.99 -1.38
C ALA A 485 -3.75 8.91 -1.17
N TYR A 486 -4.69 8.76 -2.10
CA TYR A 486 -5.76 7.79 -1.97
C TYR A 486 -5.24 6.36 -2.17
N GLU A 487 -4.43 6.14 -3.22
CA GLU A 487 -3.78 4.85 -3.47
C GLU A 487 -2.85 4.47 -2.31
N LEU A 488 -2.05 5.42 -1.79
CA LEU A 488 -1.17 5.14 -0.65
C LEU A 488 -1.96 4.71 0.60
N ALA A 489 -3.09 5.36 0.87
CA ALA A 489 -3.95 4.99 1.99
C ALA A 489 -4.54 3.59 1.80
N GLN A 490 -5.01 3.29 0.58
CA GLN A 490 -5.59 2.00 0.23
C GLN A 490 -4.55 0.87 0.33
N ASP A 491 -3.33 1.08 -0.19
CA ASP A 491 -2.26 0.08 -0.15
C ASP A 491 -1.83 -0.22 1.28
N LEU A 492 -1.67 0.81 2.12
CA LEU A 492 -1.37 0.65 3.55
C LEU A 492 -2.50 -0.06 4.31
N GLU A 493 -3.76 0.30 4.04
CA GLU A 493 -4.92 -0.37 4.65
C GLU A 493 -4.98 -1.84 4.22
N GLN A 494 -4.75 -2.13 2.94
CA GLN A 494 -4.69 -3.50 2.44
C GLN A 494 -3.58 -4.26 3.16
N VAL A 495 -2.35 -3.76 3.22
CA VAL A 495 -1.24 -4.50 3.84
C VAL A 495 -1.46 -4.78 5.32
N LEU A 496 -2.07 -3.84 6.05
CA LEU A 496 -2.31 -3.96 7.50
C LEU A 496 -3.59 -4.72 7.87
N ILE A 497 -4.57 -4.79 6.97
CA ILE A 497 -5.94 -5.27 7.28
C ILE A 497 -6.36 -6.45 6.35
N ALA A 498 -5.57 -6.83 5.34
CA ALA A 498 -5.95 -7.79 4.27
C ALA A 498 -6.18 -9.26 4.68
N ASP A 499 -6.17 -9.60 5.96
CA ASP A 499 -6.79 -10.87 6.39
C ASP A 499 -8.34 -10.80 6.38
N ALA A 500 -8.92 -9.61 6.18
CA ALA A 500 -10.35 -9.47 5.96
C ALA A 500 -10.74 -9.89 4.53
N GLU A 501 -11.09 -11.17 4.34
CA GLU A 501 -11.78 -11.62 3.11
C GLU A 501 -12.95 -10.67 2.80
N VAL A 502 -13.06 -10.18 1.56
CA VAL A 502 -14.14 -9.28 1.12
C VAL A 502 -15.53 -9.95 1.02
N GLY A 503 -15.61 -11.22 1.42
CA GLY A 503 -16.79 -12.07 1.31
C GLY A 503 -17.06 -12.53 -0.11
N ARG A 504 -17.89 -13.57 -0.25
CA ARG A 504 -18.30 -14.15 -1.53
C ARG A 504 -19.79 -14.46 -1.49
N ASN A 505 -20.46 -14.30 -2.62
CA ASN A 505 -21.84 -14.73 -2.75
C ASN A 505 -21.94 -16.24 -2.61
N THR A 506 -22.99 -16.68 -1.92
CA THR A 506 -23.33 -18.08 -1.70
C THR A 506 -24.71 -18.37 -2.31
N PRO A 507 -25.03 -19.64 -2.62
CA PRO A 507 -26.35 -20.00 -3.12
C PRO A 507 -27.46 -19.49 -2.18
N LYS A 508 -28.55 -18.97 -2.77
CA LYS A 508 -29.72 -18.48 -2.04
C LYS A 508 -30.31 -19.62 -1.19
N LYS A 509 -30.65 -19.31 0.06
CA LYS A 509 -31.34 -20.23 0.97
C LYS A 509 -32.85 -20.19 0.84
#